data_AF-A0A0G9K267-F1
#
_entry.id   AF-A0A0G9K267-F1
#
_cell.length_a   1.000
_cell.length_b   1.000
_cell.length_c   1.000
_cell.angle_alpha   90.00
_cell.angle_beta   90.00
_cell.angle_gamma   90.00
#
_symmetry.space_group_name_H-M   'P 1'
#
loop_
_entity.id
_entity.type
_entity.pdbx_description
1 polymer ?
#
loop_
_entity_poly.entity_id
_entity_poly.type
_entity_poly.pdbx_seq_one_letter_code
_entity_poly.pdbx_strand_id
1 'polypeptide(L)' 'MKKQEFDETLKKIGLSRQEFADMTELAYSTIGNWHDEKKPVPGWVKSWLDNYVKAKNMDKVVEAVKPYIGDK' A
#
# COMPACT_ATOMS: atom_id res chain seq x y z
N MET A 1 10.45 7.94 -0.47
CA MET A 1 10.94 6.75 0.26
C MET A 1 12.02 6.08 -0.58
N LYS A 2 12.99 5.44 0.04
CA LYS A 2 13.99 4.63 -0.70
C LYS A 2 13.38 3.30 -1.15
N LYS A 3 14.00 2.63 -2.13
CA LYS A 3 13.51 1.34 -2.65
C LYS A 3 13.42 0.25 -1.57
N GLN A 4 14.42 0.19 -0.69
CA GLN A 4 14.42 -0.75 0.44
C GLN A 4 13.24 -0.46 1.39
N GLU A 5 13.04 0.80 1.75
CA GLU A 5 11.94 1.25 2.61
C GLU A 5 10.57 0.90 2.01
N PHE A 6 10.43 0.99 0.68
CA PHE A 6 9.23 0.56 -0.04
C PHE A 6 8.98 -0.95 0.13
N ASP A 7 10.00 -1.78 -0.08
CA ASP A 7 9.87 -3.23 0.05
C ASP A 7 9.57 -3.69 1.49
N GLU A 8 10.21 -3.06 2.48
CA GLU A 8 9.95 -3.31 3.89
C GLU A 8 8.53 -2.90 4.29
N THR A 9 8.05 -1.78 3.75
CA THR A 9 6.68 -1.30 3.99
C THR A 9 5.66 -2.29 3.43
N LEU A 10 5.83 -2.73 2.18
CA LEU A 10 5.00 -3.75 1.54
C LEU A 10 4.94 -5.04 2.38
N LYS A 11 6.10 -5.54 2.80
CA LYS A 11 6.18 -6.74 3.66
C LYS A 11 5.45 -6.55 4.99
N LYS A 12 5.62 -5.40 5.65
CA LYS A 12 5.00 -5.08 6.94
C LYS A 12 3.47 -5.06 6.86
N ILE A 13 2.92 -4.57 5.74
CA ILE A 13 1.46 -4.46 5.54
C ILE A 13 0.86 -5.70 4.85
N GLY A 14 1.68 -6.73 4.60
CA GLY A 14 1.24 -7.98 3.97
C GLY A 14 0.86 -7.81 2.49
N LEU A 15 1.46 -6.85 1.79
CA LEU A 15 1.22 -6.59 0.37
C LEU A 15 2.46 -7.04 -0.44
N SER A 16 2.24 -7.76 -1.54
CA SER A 16 3.30 -8.10 -2.48
C SER A 16 3.53 -6.98 -3.49
N ARG A 17 4.68 -7.00 -4.18
CA ARG A 17 4.94 -6.07 -5.29
C ARG A 17 3.98 -6.28 -6.46
N GLN A 18 3.50 -7.51 -6.68
CA GLN A 18 2.53 -7.80 -7.74
C GLN A 18 1.17 -7.19 -7.41
N GLU A 19 0.67 -7.39 -6.19
CA GLU A 19 -0.61 -6.78 -5.78
C GLU A 19 -0.52 -5.25 -5.80
N PHE A 20 0.60 -4.66 -5.38
CA PHE A 20 0.81 -3.22 -5.50
C PHE A 20 0.81 -2.77 -6.98
N ALA A 21 1.43 -3.54 -7.88
CA ALA A 21 1.42 -3.28 -9.32
C ALA A 21 -0.01 -3.27 -9.86
N ASP A 22 -0.78 -4.30 -9.53
CA ASP A 22 -2.16 -4.46 -9.99
C ASP A 22 -3.06 -3.34 -9.45
N MET A 23 -2.93 -2.98 -8.18
CA MET A 23 -3.73 -1.90 -7.56
C MET A 23 -3.38 -0.50 -8.04
N THR A 24 -2.16 -0.29 -8.53
CA THR A 24 -1.69 1.02 -9.04
C THR A 24 -1.65 1.09 -10.56
N GLU A 25 -2.06 0.01 -11.23
CA GLU A 25 -2.02 -0.16 -12.69
C GLU A 25 -0.63 0.08 -13.29
N LEU A 26 0.42 -0.14 -12.48
CA LEU A 26 1.80 -0.10 -12.94
C LEU A 26 2.22 -1.47 -13.44
N ALA A 27 3.01 -1.50 -14.51
CA ALA A 27 3.68 -2.73 -14.89
C ALA A 27 4.62 -3.20 -13.75
N TYR A 28 4.60 -4.50 -13.41
CA TYR A 28 5.49 -5.07 -12.39
C TYR A 28 6.97 -4.76 -12.68
N SER A 29 7.36 -4.74 -13.95
CA SER A 29 8.70 -4.36 -14.39
C SER A 29 9.07 -2.93 -14.01
N THR A 30 8.12 -1.99 -13.99
CA THR A 30 8.36 -0.60 -13.55
C THR A 30 8.75 -0.57 -12.08
N ILE A 31 8.01 -1.29 -11.22
CA ILE A 31 8.28 -1.37 -9.78
C ILE A 31 9.60 -2.10 -9.50
N GLY A 32 9.87 -3.19 -10.24
CA GLY A 32 11.13 -3.93 -10.16
C GLY A 32 12.35 -3.10 -10.56
N ASN A 33 12.18 -2.16 -11.50
CA ASN A 33 13.24 -1.29 -12.01
C ASN A 33 13.46 -0.02 -11.17
N TRP A 34 12.70 0.20 -10.10
CA TRP A 34 12.95 1.33 -9.22
C TRP A 34 14.32 1.19 -8.53
N HIS A 35 15.11 2.25 -8.63
CA HIS A 35 16.49 2.35 -8.16
C HIS A 35 16.75 3.77 -7.69
N ASP A 36 17.19 3.94 -6.43
CA ASP A 36 17.22 5.23 -5.73
C ASP A 36 17.88 6.38 -6.52
N GLU A 37 18.94 6.09 -7.29
CA GLU A 37 19.67 7.12 -8.04
C GLU A 37 19.13 7.40 -9.45
N LYS A 38 18.61 6.37 -10.13
CA LYS A 38 18.31 6.43 -11.58
C LYS A 38 16.81 6.49 -11.86
N LYS A 39 16.02 5.79 -11.04
CA LYS A 39 14.58 5.65 -11.15
C LYS A 39 14.00 5.56 -9.73
N PRO A 40 14.09 6.63 -8.94
CA PRO A 40 13.63 6.61 -7.55
C PRO A 40 12.16 6.23 -7.48
N VAL A 41 11.75 5.70 -6.32
CA VAL A 41 10.35 5.46 -6.02
C VAL A 41 9.58 6.79 -6.16
N PRO A 42 8.50 6.86 -6.96
CA PRO A 42 7.73 8.09 -7.13
C PRO A 42 7.20 8.62 -5.79
N GLY A 43 7.19 9.95 -5.62
CA GLY A 43 6.84 10.58 -4.34
C GLY A 43 5.43 10.22 -3.83
N TRP A 44 4.48 9.98 -4.74
CA TRP A 44 3.10 9.62 -4.39
C TRP A 44 2.95 8.23 -3.76
N VAL A 45 3.93 7.33 -3.96
CA VAL A 45 3.86 5.94 -3.46
C VAL A 45 3.73 5.92 -1.94
N LYS A 46 4.43 6.82 -1.25
CA LYS A 46 4.34 6.92 0.21
C LYS A 46 2.92 7.26 0.65
N SER A 47 2.32 8.31 0.07
CA SER A 47 0.94 8.70 0.42
C SER A 47 -0.08 7.63 0.07
N TRP A 48 0.13 6.90 -1.03
CA TRP A 48 -0.74 5.79 -1.41
C TRP A 48 -0.69 4.66 -0.37
N LEU A 49 0.50 4.24 0.05
CA LEU A 49 0.68 3.20 1.08
C LEU A 49 0.11 3.65 2.43
N ASP A 50 0.37 4.89 2.84
CA ASP A 50 -0.18 5.46 4.08
C ASP A 50 -1.72 5.44 4.08
N ASN A 51 -2.35 5.75 2.94
CA ASN A 51 -3.80 5.72 2.79
C ASN A 51 -4.37 4.30 2.69
N TYR A 52 -3.67 3.38 2.02
CA TYR A 52 -4.04 1.97 1.97
C TYR A 52 -4.11 1.37 3.38
N VAL A 53 -3.11 1.65 4.23
CA VAL A 53 -3.10 1.19 5.63
C VAL A 53 -4.25 1.80 6.42
N LYS A 54 -4.52 3.09 6.26
CA LYS A 54 -5.65 3.77 6.93
C LYS A 54 -6.99 3.15 6.51
N ALA A 55 -7.20 2.89 5.22
CA ALA A 55 -8.40 2.25 4.71
C ALA A 55 -8.59 0.85 5.31
N LYS A 56 -7.55 0.00 5.28
CA LYS A 56 -7.59 -1.33 5.90
C LYS A 56 -7.87 -1.31 7.40
N ASN A 57 -7.35 -0.31 8.11
CA ASN A 57 -7.66 -0.14 9.53
C ASN A 57 -9.11 0.33 9.75
N MET A 58 -9.63 1.18 8.87
CA MET A 58 -11.04 1.60 8.92
C MET A 58 -11.98 0.42 8.68
N ASP A 59 -11.69 -0.46 7.72
CA ASP A 59 -12.46 -1.68 7.48
C ASP A 59 -12.56 -2.52 8.76
N LYS A 60 -11.45 -2.67 9.50
CA LYS A 60 -11.44 -3.39 10.79
C LYS A 60 -12.28 -2.69 11.85
N VAL A 61 -12.23 -1.36 11.92
CA VAL A 61 -13.03 -0.57 12.86
C VAL A 61 -14.50 -0.75 12.54
N VAL A 62 -14.90 -0.60 11.28
CA VAL A 62 -16.28 -0.79 10.81
C VAL A 62 -16.79 -2.17 11.19
N GLU A 63 -16.04 -3.22 10.88
CA GLU A 63 -16.42 -4.59 11.25
C GLU A 63 -16.52 -4.79 12.77
N ALA A 64 -15.62 -4.18 13.55
CA ALA A 64 -15.66 -4.26 15.02
C ALA A 64 -16.87 -3.53 15.63
N VAL A 65 -17.33 -2.42 15.04
CA VAL A 65 -18.46 -1.65 15.55
C VAL A 65 -19.81 -2.11 14.99
N LYS A 66 -19.82 -2.81 13.86
CA LYS A 66 -21.02 -3.29 13.16
C LYS A 66 -22.06 -3.96 14.08
N PRO A 67 -21.70 -4.83 15.03
CA PRO A 67 -22.68 -5.45 15.94
C PRO A 67 -23.39 -4.48 16.88
N TYR A 68 -22.86 -3.28 17.08
CA TYR A 68 -23.34 -2.30 18.07
C TYR A 68 -24.09 -1.12 17.46
N ILE A 69 -23.99 -0.91 16.15
CA ILE A 69 -24.61 0.23 15.46
C ILE A 69 -25.97 -0.09 14.83
N GLY A 70 -26.36 -1.38 14.79
CA GLY A 70 -27.62 -1.85 14.22
C GLY A 70 -27.73 -1.61 12.72
N ASP A 71 -28.43 -2.49 12.00
CA ASP A 71 -28.87 -2.18 10.64
C ASP A 71 -29.99 -1.13 10.77
N LYS A 72 -29.67 0.14 10.54
CA LYS A 72 -30.70 1.18 10.37
C LYS A 72 -31.34 1.06 9.00
#